data_AF-A0A0Q9QM27-F1
#
_entry.id   AF-A0A0Q9QM27-F1
#
_cell.length_a   1.000
_cell.length_b   1.000
_cell.length_c   1.000
_cell.angle_alpha   90.00
_cell.angle_beta   90.00
_cell.angle_gamma   90.00
#
_symmetry.space_group_name_H-M   'P 1'
#
loop_
_entity.id
_entity.type
_entity.pdbx_description
1 polymer ?
#
loop_
_entity_poly.entity_id
_entity_poly.type
_entity_poly.pdbx_seq_one_letter_code
_entity_poly.pdbx_strand_id
1 'polypeptide(L)' 'MFGIVPWGIGASLLTTLLEFISFQSINSAWIPIRLIVFAFIGFFVANGRWVAMEHRFEPPAPRRP' A
#
# COMPACT_ATOMS: atom_id res chain seq x y z
N MET A 1 5.71 0.35 -10.23
CA MET A 1 5.76 -0.82 -9.31
C MET A 1 4.44 -0.90 -8.58
N PHE A 2 3.68 -1.98 -8.78
CA PHE A 2 2.50 -2.30 -7.97
C PHE A 2 2.97 -3.27 -6.89
N GLY A 3 2.62 -3.03 -5.62
CA GLY A 3 2.90 -4.01 -4.57
C GLY A 3 3.31 -3.44 -3.22
N ILE A 4 3.73 -4.37 -2.34
CA ILE A 4 4.07 -4.17 -0.93
C ILE A 4 5.23 -3.19 -0.74
N VAL A 5 6.17 -3.09 -1.69
CA VAL A 5 7.39 -2.28 -1.53
C VAL A 5 7.10 -0.78 -1.38
N PRO A 6 6.42 -0.08 -2.32
CA PRO A 6 6.12 1.34 -2.17
C PRO A 6 5.21 1.64 -0.98
N TRP A 7 4.27 0.75 -0.66
CA TRP A 7 3.32 0.97 0.43
C TRP A 7 3.91 0.62 1.80
N GLY A 8 4.47 -0.57 1.97
CA GLY A 8 5.07 -1.03 3.22
C GLY A 8 6.33 -0.24 3.59
N ILE A 9 7.33 -0.24 2.71
CA ILE A 9 8.63 0.39 3.01
C ILE A 9 8.51 1.92 2.91
N GLY A 10 7.87 2.42 1.85
CA GLY A 10 7.71 3.87 1.63
C GLY A 10 6.90 4.56 2.73
N ALA A 11 5.71 4.03 3.06
CA ALA A 11 4.88 4.66 4.09
C ALA A 11 5.48 4.50 5.50
N SER A 12 6.15 3.36 5.78
CA SER A 12 6.83 3.19 7.07
C SER A 12 8.00 4.16 7.23
N LEU A 13 8.80 4.37 6.19
CA LEU A 13 9.89 5.36 6.21
C LEU A 13 9.34 6.78 6.38
N LEU A 14 8.30 7.14 5.61
CA LEU A 14 7.69 8.46 5.69
C LEU A 14 7.13 8.76 7.08
N THR A 15 6.38 7.82 7.65
CA THR A 15 5.78 8.00 8.99
C THR A 15 6.81 7.98 10.10
N THR A 16 7.88 7.20 9.96
CA THR A 16 9.01 7.23 10.91
C THR A 16 9.79 8.54 10.83
N LEU A 17 9.97 9.09 9.64
CA LEU A 17 10.58 10.41 9.46
C LEU A 17 9.71 11.52 10.08
N LEU A 18 8.38 11.45 9.87
CA LEU A 18 7.44 12.39 10.48
C LEU A 18 7.45 12.30 12.01
N GLU A 19 7.46 11.08 12.57
CA GLU A 19 7.59 10.88 14.01
C GLU A 19 8.87 11.51 14.56
N PHE A 20 10.00 11.28 13.88
CA PHE A 20 11.28 11.86 14.28
C PHE A 20 11.23 13.39 14.27
N ILE A 21 10.66 14.01 13.24
CA ILE A 21 10.53 15.47 13.14
C ILE A 21 9.60 16.01 14.24
N SER A 22 8.45 15.36 14.47
CA SER A 22 7.42 15.86 15.40
C SER A 22 7.76 15.65 16.88
N PHE A 23 8.29 14.48 17.23
CA PHE A 23 8.49 14.08 18.62
C PHE A 23 9.96 14.04 19.05
N GLN A 24 10.90 14.30 18.12
CA GLN A 24 12.35 14.23 18.34
C GLN A 24 12.82 12.91 18.99
N SER A 25 11.99 11.87 18.88
CA SER A 25 12.19 10.55 19.46
C SER A 25 11.53 9.53 18.55
N ILE A 26 12.19 8.38 18.40
CA ILE A 26 11.66 7.27 17.61
C ILE A 26 11.41 6.13 18.59
N ASN A 27 10.17 5.68 18.67
CA ASN A 27 9.87 4.47 19.41
C ASN A 27 10.08 3.24 18.49
N SER A 28 11.21 2.56 18.70
CA SER A 28 11.66 1.42 17.89
C SER A 28 10.65 0.28 17.81
N ALA A 29 9.77 0.13 18.80
CA ALA A 29 8.71 -0.90 18.77
C ALA A 29 7.66 -0.64 17.68
N TRP A 30 7.45 0.62 17.29
CA TRP A 30 6.47 0.97 16.26
C TRP A 30 6.97 0.75 14.84
N ILE A 31 8.28 0.72 14.61
CA ILE A 31 8.87 0.50 13.28
C ILE A 31 8.41 -0.85 12.68
N PRO A 32 8.58 -2.01 13.34
CA PRO A 32 8.11 -3.29 12.80
C PRO A 32 6.58 -3.36 12.68
N ILE A 33 5.84 -2.76 13.62
CA ILE A 33 4.37 -2.71 13.58
C ILE A 33 3.90 -1.95 12.34
N ARG A 34 4.48 -0.77 12.06
CA ARG A 34 4.18 0.04 10.87
C ARG A 34 4.51 -0.70 9.59
N LEU A 35 5.66 -1.39 9.53
CA LEU A 35 6.02 -2.21 8.38
C LEU A 35 4.96 -3.28 8.08
N ILE A 36 4.48 -4.00 9.10
CA ILE A 36 3.44 -5.03 8.94
C ILE A 36 2.13 -4.40 8.48
N VAL A 37 1.68 -3.33 9.15
CA VAL A 37 0.41 -2.66 8.84
C VAL A 37 0.43 -2.07 7.42
N PHE A 38 1.49 -1.34 7.05
CA PHE A 38 1.58 -0.74 5.73
C PHE A 38 1.83 -1.77 4.62
N ALA A 39 2.53 -2.87 4.90
CA ALA A 39 2.62 -3.98 3.96
C ALA A 39 1.26 -4.63 3.71
N PHE A 40 0.47 -4.84 4.77
CA PHE A 40 -0.87 -5.38 4.68
C PHE A 40 -1.80 -4.46 3.88
N ILE A 41 -1.87 -3.17 4.24
CA ILE A 41 -2.66 -2.17 3.49
C ILE A 41 -2.20 -2.10 2.03
N GLY A 42 -0.88 -2.06 1.81
CA GLY A 42 -0.26 -2.03 0.49
C GLY A 42 -0.60 -3.22 -0.38
N PHE A 43 -0.70 -4.40 0.23
CA PHE A 43 -1.15 -5.61 -0.45
C PHE A 43 -2.57 -5.44 -0.98
N PHE A 44 -3.54 -5.03 -0.16
CA PHE A 44 -4.93 -4.84 -0.63
C PHE A 44 -5.05 -3.73 -1.67
N VAL A 45 -4.34 -2.61 -1.50
CA VAL A 45 -4.37 -1.53 -2.48
C VAL A 45 -3.80 -1.98 -3.83
N ALA A 46 -2.69 -2.72 -3.83
CA ALA A 46 -2.11 -3.25 -5.06
C ALA A 46 -3.05 -4.24 -5.75
N ASN A 47 -3.66 -5.16 -5.00
CA ASN A 47 -4.62 -6.13 -5.53
C ASN A 47 -5.87 -5.44 -6.09
N GLY A 48 -6.45 -4.47 -5.38
CA GLY A 48 -7.61 -3.72 -5.87
C GLY A 48 -7.32 -2.93 -7.15
N ARG A 49 -6.12 -2.31 -7.23
CA ARG A 49 -5.68 -1.63 -8.46
C ARG A 49 -5.47 -2.59 -9.62
N TRP A 50 -4.96 -3.78 -9.35
CA TRP A 50 -4.82 -4.85 -10.34
C TRP A 50 -6.19 -5.26 -10.90
N VAL A 51 -7.14 -5.60 -10.02
CA VAL A 51 -8.51 -5.98 -10.40
C VAL A 51 -9.20 -4.88 -11.21
N ALA A 52 -9.07 -3.62 -10.80
CA ALA A 52 -9.63 -2.48 -11.56
C ALA A 52 -9.00 -2.33 -12.96
N MET A 53 -7.72 -2.70 -13.11
CA MET A 53 -7.07 -2.76 -14.42
C MET A 53 -7.60 -3.91 -15.26
N GLU A 54 -7.79 -5.10 -14.69
CA GLU A 54 -8.37 -6.26 -15.39
C GLU A 54 -9.75 -5.94 -15.98
N HIS A 55 -10.64 -5.34 -15.19
CA HIS A 55 -11.97 -4.92 -15.67
C HIS A 55 -11.94 -3.88 -16.80
N ARG A 56 -10.86 -3.10 -16.91
CA ARG A 56 -10.72 -2.11 -17.99
C ARG A 56 -10.42 -2.76 -19.34
N PHE A 57 -9.87 -3.98 -19.34
CA PHE A 57 -9.53 -4.72 -20.55
C PHE A 57 -10.50 -5.88 -20.84
N GLU A 58 -11.52 -6.07 -19.99
CA GLU A 58 -12.59 -7.00 -20.28
C GLU A 58 -13.38 -6.53 -21.52
N PRO A 59 -13.44 -7.34 -22.59
CA PRO A 59 -14.21 -6.96 -23.77
C PRO A 59 -15.68 -6.78 -23.36
N PRO A 60 -16.38 -5.76 -23.91
CA PRO A 60 -17.78 -5.53 -23.60
C PRO A 60 -18.55 -6.84 -23.77
N ALA A 61 -19.31 -7.24 -22.73
CA ALA A 61 -20.06 -8.48 -22.76
C ALA A 61 -20.86 -8.58 -24.08
N PRO A 62 -20.93 -9.76 -24.73
CA PRO A 62 -21.66 -9.91 -25.98
C PRO A 62 -23.08 -9.41 -25.76
N ARG A 63 -23.51 -8.41 -26.57
CA ARG A 63 -24.91 -7.97 -26.57
C ARG A 63 -25.75 -9.21 -26.85
N ARG A 64 -26.52 -9.66 -25.86
CA ARG A 64 -27.48 -10.74 -26.06
C ARG A 64 -28.52 -10.26 -27.07
N PRO A 65 -28.91 -11.12 -28.04
CA PRO A 65 -29.84 -10.77 -29.11
C PRO A 65 -31.24 -10.44 -28.57
#